data_AF-A0A8F9TYU8-F1
#
_entry.id   AF-A0A8F9TYU8-F1
#
_cell.length_a   1.000
_cell.length_b   1.000
_cell.length_c   1.000
_cell.angle_alpha   90.00
_cell.angle_beta   90.00
_cell.angle_gamma   90.00
#
_symmetry.space_group_name_H-M   'P 1'
#
loop_
_entity.id
_entity.type
_entity.pdbx_description
1 polymer ?
#
loop_
_entity_poly.entity_id
_entity_poly.type
_entity_poly.pdbx_seq_one_letter_code
_entity_poly.pdbx_strand_id
1 'polypeptide(L)' 'MKSLPPPVTAASLMPEWIALVREIARREGHAVRAGAGNTIEVQSINTGVFHPIAMPTGATEFTTAAERDFVLEKITRP' A
#
# COMPACT_ATOMS: atom_id res chain seq x y z
N MET A 1 -12.24 16.52 -12.82
CA MET A 1 -11.13 15.63 -12.40
C MET A 1 -11.22 15.49 -10.89
N LYS A 2 -11.33 14.27 -10.33
CA LYS A 2 -11.23 14.11 -8.88
C LYS A 2 -9.77 14.37 -8.49
N SER A 3 -9.54 15.28 -7.54
CA SER A 3 -8.20 15.49 -6.98
C SER A 3 -7.71 14.17 -6.40
N LEU A 4 -6.47 13.80 -6.67
CA LEU A 4 -5.84 12.73 -5.92
C LEU A 4 -5.79 13.16 -4.44
N PRO A 5 -5.95 12.20 -3.51
CA PRO A 5 -5.70 12.49 -2.10
C PRO A 5 -4.26 13.01 -1.94
N PRO A 6 -4.02 13.91 -0.98
CA PRO A 6 -2.67 14.39 -0.72
C PRO A 6 -1.76 13.21 -0.32
N PRO A 7 -0.45 13.28 -0.65
CA PRO A 7 0.51 12.29 -0.18
C PRO A 7 0.46 12.11 1.34
N VAL A 8 0.61 10.88 1.79
CA VAL A 8 0.58 10.52 3.21
C VAL A 8 1.98 10.33 3.76
N THR A 9 2.11 10.47 5.08
CA THR A 9 3.30 10.05 5.81
C THR A 9 3.08 8.67 6.41
N ALA A 10 4.16 7.93 6.69
CA ALA A 10 4.06 6.66 7.39
C ALA A 10 3.38 6.77 8.77
N ALA A 11 3.56 7.92 9.44
CA ALA A 11 2.95 8.20 10.74
C ALA A 11 1.44 8.52 10.64
N SER A 12 0.98 9.04 9.52
CA SER A 12 -0.44 9.36 9.29
C SER A 12 -1.29 8.14 8.91
N LEU A 13 -0.66 7.01 8.60
CA LEU A 13 -1.36 5.76 8.29
C LEU A 13 -1.88 5.10 9.56
N MET A 14 -3.17 4.79 9.54
CA MET A 14 -3.85 4.08 10.62
C MET A 14 -3.26 2.67 10.83
N PRO A 15 -2.92 2.26 12.06
CA PRO A 15 -2.44 0.91 12.35
C PRO A 15 -3.37 -0.20 11.84
N GLU A 16 -4.68 0.03 11.87
CA GLU A 16 -5.72 -0.89 11.39
C GLU A 16 -5.59 -1.16 9.89
N TRP A 17 -5.20 -0.15 9.10
CA TRP A 17 -4.99 -0.31 7.66
C TRP A 17 -3.79 -1.22 7.40
N ILE A 18 -2.68 -1.01 8.11
CA ILE A 18 -1.48 -1.85 7.98
C ILE A 18 -1.81 -3.30 8.34
N ALA A 19 -2.55 -3.53 9.43
CA ALA A 19 -2.99 -4.86 9.86
C ALA A 19 -3.90 -5.53 8.83
N LEU A 20 -4.86 -4.79 8.25
CA LEU A 20 -5.76 -5.29 7.22
C LEU A 20 -5.00 -5.72 5.96
N VAL A 21 -4.11 -4.86 5.45
CA VAL A 21 -3.31 -5.16 4.25
C VAL A 21 -2.42 -6.37 4.48
N ARG A 22 -1.79 -6.46 5.66
CA ARG A 22 -0.97 -7.61 6.06
C ARG A 22 -1.77 -8.90 6.07
N GLU A 23 -2.96 -8.90 6.67
CA GLU A 23 -3.80 -10.10 6.71
C GLU A 23 -4.28 -10.54 5.33
N ILE A 24 -4.69 -9.59 4.47
CA ILE A 24 -5.07 -9.89 3.08
C ILE A 24 -3.90 -10.47 2.30
N ALA A 25 -2.72 -9.86 2.38
CA ALA A 25 -1.52 -10.33 1.69
C ALA A 25 -1.14 -11.76 2.13
N ARG A 26 -1.22 -12.04 3.43
CA ARG A 26 -0.93 -13.36 4.01
C ARG A 26 -1.96 -14.41 3.64
N ARG A 27 -3.25 -14.10 3.75
CA ARG A 27 -4.34 -15.06 3.54
C ARG A 27 -4.48 -15.47 2.08
N GLU A 28 -4.40 -14.50 1.17
CA GLU A 28 -4.68 -14.70 -0.25
C GLU A 28 -3.40 -14.97 -1.06
N GLY A 29 -2.22 -14.95 -0.41
CA GLY A 29 -0.94 -15.14 -1.07
C GLY A 29 -0.58 -14.01 -2.05
N HIS A 30 -1.17 -12.83 -1.89
CA HIS A 30 -0.89 -11.70 -2.76
C HIS A 30 0.54 -11.19 -2.53
N ALA A 31 1.31 -11.09 -3.62
CA ALA A 31 2.57 -10.37 -3.60
C ALA A 31 2.32 -8.87 -3.41
N VAL A 32 3.01 -8.27 -2.44
CA VAL A 32 3.05 -6.82 -2.22
C VAL A 32 4.45 -6.29 -2.52
N ARG A 33 4.55 -5.10 -3.09
CA ARG A 33 5.85 -4.49 -3.46
C ARG A 33 5.82 -2.97 -3.38
N ALA A 34 7.00 -2.37 -3.45
CA ALA A 34 7.16 -0.95 -3.72
C ALA A 34 6.74 -0.65 -5.16
N GLY A 35 5.81 0.30 -5.33
CA GLY A 35 5.31 0.77 -6.61
C GLY A 35 5.94 2.08 -7.07
N ALA A 36 5.56 2.50 -8.28
CA ALA A 36 5.90 3.81 -8.81
C ALA A 36 5.18 4.93 -8.04
N GLY A 37 5.72 6.16 -8.06
CA GLY A 37 5.11 7.30 -7.38
C GLY A 37 5.01 7.12 -5.86
N ASN A 38 6.02 6.52 -5.24
CA ASN A 38 6.04 6.23 -3.80
C ASN A 38 4.81 5.45 -3.29
N THR A 39 4.19 4.58 -4.09
CA THR A 39 3.02 3.79 -3.66
C THR A 39 3.42 2.39 -3.17
N ILE A 40 2.52 1.72 -2.46
CA ILE A 40 2.61 0.26 -2.23
C ILE A 40 1.62 -0.41 -3.18
N GLU A 41 2.08 -1.43 -3.92
CA GLU A 41 1.26 -2.15 -4.89
C GLU A 41 0.99 -3.59 -4.44
N VAL A 42 -0.20 -4.09 -4.79
CA VAL A 42 -0.61 -5.48 -4.60
C VAL A 42 -0.88 -6.14 -5.95
N GLN A 43 -0.47 -7.40 -6.10
CA GLN A 43 -0.75 -8.16 -7.32
C GLN A 43 -2.21 -8.62 -7.36
N SER A 44 -2.93 -8.27 -8.43
CA SER A 44 -4.25 -8.82 -8.73
C SER A 44 -4.15 -10.31 -9.05
N ILE A 45 -4.93 -11.16 -8.36
CA ILE A 45 -5.00 -12.59 -8.67
C ILE A 45 -5.58 -12.84 -10.07
N ASN A 46 -6.55 -12.02 -10.48
CA ASN A 46 -7.26 -12.23 -11.74
C ASN A 46 -6.45 -11.83 -12.98
N THR A 47 -5.62 -10.79 -12.86
CA THR A 47 -4.89 -10.22 -14.01
C THR A 47 -3.38 -10.40 -13.92
N GLY A 48 -2.85 -10.75 -12.75
CA GLY A 48 -1.41 -10.81 -12.47
C GLY A 48 -0.74 -9.43 -12.41
N VAL A 49 -1.48 -8.35 -12.64
CA VAL A 49 -0.97 -6.97 -12.68
C VAL A 49 -0.93 -6.38 -11.27
N PHE A 50 0.06 -5.54 -11.02
CA PHE A 50 0.20 -4.80 -9.77
C PHE A 50 -0.58 -3.50 -9.80
N HIS A 51 -1.33 -3.22 -8.73
CA HIS A 51 -2.10 -2.00 -8.57
C HIS A 51 -1.79 -1.34 -7.23
N PRO A 52 -1.76 0.01 -7.17
CA PRO A 52 -1.60 0.72 -5.90
C PRO A 52 -2.71 0.33 -4.91
N ILE A 53 -2.33 0.06 -3.67
CA ILE A 53 -3.29 -0.15 -2.59
C ILE A 53 -3.95 1.19 -2.30
N ALA A 54 -5.27 1.23 -2.46
CA ALA A 54 -6.06 2.40 -2.19
C ALA A 54 -6.57 2.42 -0.74
N MET A 55 -6.59 3.60 -0.15
CA MET A 55 -7.44 3.97 0.96
C MET A 55 -8.85 4.33 0.43
N PRO A 56 -9.89 4.46 1.28
CA PRO A 56 -11.20 4.94 0.85
C PRO A 56 -11.17 6.28 0.11
N THR A 57 -10.13 7.09 0.34
CA THR A 57 -9.90 8.39 -0.28
C THR A 57 -9.16 8.33 -1.62
N GLY A 58 -8.65 7.16 -2.04
CA GLY A 58 -7.89 6.97 -3.29
C GLY A 58 -6.60 6.18 -3.10
N ALA A 59 -5.78 6.09 -4.16
CA ALA A 59 -4.47 5.42 -4.10
C ALA A 59 -3.58 6.04 -3.01
N THR A 60 -2.92 5.20 -2.22
CA THR A 60 -1.99 5.65 -1.17
C THR A 60 -0.64 5.99 -1.77
N GLU A 61 -0.39 7.26 -2.05
CA GLU A 61 0.91 7.82 -2.40
C GLU A 61 1.61 8.36 -1.15
N PHE A 62 2.87 7.97 -0.94
CA PHE A 62 3.65 8.41 0.21
C PHE A 62 4.48 9.66 -0.13
N THR A 63 4.73 10.50 0.86
CA THR A 63 5.53 11.73 0.69
C THR A 63 6.95 11.39 0.22
N THR A 64 7.51 10.28 0.70
CA THR A 64 8.84 9.80 0.29
C THR A 64 8.88 8.28 0.08
N ALA A 65 9.86 7.82 -0.70
CA ALA A 65 10.17 6.40 -0.85
C ALA A 65 10.51 5.72 0.48
N ALA A 66 11.21 6.42 1.39
CA ALA A 66 11.58 5.87 2.69
C ALA A 66 10.35 5.59 3.58
N GLU A 67 9.34 6.45 3.53
CA GLU A 67 8.08 6.22 4.26
C GLU A 67 7.28 5.05 3.70
N ARG A 68 7.22 4.94 2.36
CA ARG A 68 6.65 3.77 1.67
C ARG A 68 7.36 2.50 2.12
N ASP A 69 8.68 2.48 2.09
CA ASP A 69 9.48 1.28 2.39
C ASP A 69 9.35 0.88 3.85
N PHE A 70 9.30 1.84 4.77
CA PHE A 70 9.02 1.57 6.18
C PHE A 70 7.65 0.92 6.41
N VAL A 71 6.61 1.36 5.72
CA VAL A 71 5.28 0.73 5.82
C VAL A 71 5.24 -0.63 5.11
N LEU A 72 5.88 -0.75 3.95
CA LEU A 72 6.00 -2.02 3.23
C LEU A 72 6.68 -3.09 4.09
N GLU A 73 7.72 -2.71 4.83
CA GLU A 73 8.39 -3.60 5.78
C GLU A 73 7.44 -4.07 6.89
N LYS A 74 6.57 -3.20 7.42
CA LYS A 74 5.56 -3.58 8.42
C LYS A 74 4.51 -4.54 7.88
N ILE A 75 4.20 -4.47 6.59
CA ILE A 75 3.25 -5.37 5.92
C ILE A 75 3.88 -6.73 5.66
N THR A 76 5.14 -6.75 5.22
CA THR A 76 5.82 -7.98 4.75
C THR A 76 6.55 -8.76 5.83
N ARG A 77 6.84 -8.15 6.99
CA ARG A 77 7.46 -8.86 8.11
C ARG A 77 6.49 -9.92 8.68
N PRO A 78 6.99 -11.12 9.04
CA PRO A 78 6.22 -12.22 9.62
C PRO A 78 5.70 -11.94 11.03
#